data_AF-A0A8T5AMJ8-F1
#
_entry.id   AF-A0A8T5AMJ8-F1
#
_cell.length_a   1.000
_cell.length_b   1.000
_cell.length_c   1.000
_cell.angle_alpha   90.00
_cell.angle_beta   90.00
_cell.angle_gamma   90.00
#
_symmetry.space_group_name_H-M   'P 1'
#
loop_
_entity.id
_entity.type
_entity.pdbx_description
1 polymer ?
#
loop_
_entity_poly.entity_id
_entity_poly.type
_entity_poly.pdbx_seq_one_letter_code
_entity_poly.pdbx_strand_id
1 'polypeptide(L)'
;MRIPMDSGDQPELDGILFKFKVVKDVIDGRAEAALERLSSRYGVPKPEVRVGRVKGRSRSRGCYDPRRRIIYAASSDQLRDPRVILHEFYHHLRCSLEGGGGAEKYADRFAEDFVRSYLRVMGGSSREEVG
;
A
#
# COMPACT_ATOMS: atom_id res chain seq x y z
N MET A 1 -13.45 11.64 10.20
CA MET A 1 -12.15 12.10 9.67
C MET A 1 -12.10 11.69 8.21
N ARG A 2 -12.25 12.63 7.28
CA ARG A 2 -12.16 12.36 5.84
C ARG A 2 -10.68 12.05 5.58
N ILE A 3 -10.31 10.84 5.14
CA ILE A 3 -8.96 10.64 4.59
C ILE A 3 -8.85 11.63 3.43
N PRO A 4 -7.96 12.63 3.48
CA PRO A 4 -7.89 13.65 2.45
C PRO A 4 -7.44 12.96 1.16
N MET A 5 -8.41 12.63 0.32
CA MET A 5 -8.19 12.42 -1.10
C MET A 5 -8.08 13.83 -1.67
N ASP A 6 -6.83 14.28 -1.72
CA ASP A 6 -6.40 15.62 -2.07
C ASP A 6 -7.06 16.08 -3.38
N SER A 7 -7.85 17.14 -3.24
CA SER A 7 -8.57 17.78 -4.33
C SER A 7 -7.68 18.89 -4.88
N GLY A 8 -6.87 18.55 -5.88
CA GLY A 8 -6.32 19.46 -6.88
C GLY A 8 -5.56 20.67 -6.33
N ASP A 9 -4.30 20.47 -5.98
CA ASP A 9 -3.20 21.41 -6.23
C ASP A 9 -1.90 20.57 -6.21
N GLN A 10 -0.75 21.08 -6.67
CA GLN A 10 0.43 20.25 -6.92
C GLN A 10 0.78 19.32 -5.74
N PRO A 11 0.97 17.99 -5.94
CA PRO A 11 1.27 17.11 -4.82
C PRO A 11 2.61 17.48 -4.19
N GLU A 12 2.59 17.75 -2.88
CA GLU A 12 3.80 18.05 -2.10
C GLU A 12 4.88 17.00 -2.41
N LEU A 13 6.10 17.44 -2.74
CA LEU A 13 7.21 16.56 -3.14
C LEU A 13 7.49 15.49 -2.09
N ASP A 14 7.36 15.83 -0.80
CA ASP A 14 7.45 14.87 0.31
C ASP A 14 6.46 13.71 0.18
N GLY A 15 5.20 14.03 -0.17
CA GLY A 15 4.16 13.03 -0.42
C GLY A 15 4.48 12.10 -1.59
N ILE A 16 5.04 12.65 -2.68
CA ILE A 16 5.47 11.83 -3.83
C ILE A 16 6.63 10.90 -3.44
N LEU A 17 7.66 11.43 -2.78
CA LEU A 17 8.84 10.66 -2.37
C LEU A 17 8.48 9.58 -1.35
N PHE A 18 7.57 9.88 -0.43
CA PHE A 18 7.02 8.91 0.52
C PHE A 18 6.37 7.73 -0.22
N LYS A 19 5.43 8.02 -1.13
CA LYS A 19 4.72 7.00 -1.91
C LYS A 19 5.68 6.17 -2.77
N PHE A 20 6.65 6.83 -3.43
CA PHE A 20 7.72 6.17 -4.18
C PHE A 20 8.50 5.19 -3.30
N LYS A 21 8.93 5.63 -2.12
CA LYS A 21 9.74 4.81 -1.20
C LYS A 21 8.96 3.58 -0.70
N VAL A 22 7.68 3.75 -0.38
CA VAL A 22 6.81 2.63 0.00
C VAL A 22 6.69 1.61 -1.13
N VAL A 23 6.40 2.05 -2.35
CA VAL A 23 6.30 1.14 -3.51
C VAL A 23 7.62 0.43 -3.78
N LYS A 24 8.74 1.16 -3.72
CA LYS A 24 10.08 0.61 -3.89
C LYS A 24 10.39 -0.44 -2.84
N ASP A 25 10.09 -0.18 -1.57
CA ASP A 25 10.30 -1.13 -0.48
C ASP A 25 9.49 -2.42 -0.72
N VAL A 26 8.26 -2.34 -1.22
CA VAL A 26 7.47 -3.54 -1.57
C VAL A 26 8.10 -4.32 -2.72
N ILE A 27 8.45 -3.65 -3.83
CA ILE A 27 9.08 -4.29 -5.00
C ILE A 27 10.39 -4.99 -4.62
N ASP A 28 11.19 -4.37 -3.76
CA ASP A 28 12.46 -4.90 -3.25
C ASP A 28 12.25 -6.08 -2.25
N GLY A 29 11.01 -6.50 -2.00
CA GLY A 29 10.69 -7.58 -1.05
C GLY A 29 10.76 -7.18 0.41
N ARG A 30 10.83 -5.88 0.71
CA ARG A 30 10.88 -5.30 2.06
C ARG A 30 9.48 -4.87 2.53
N ALA A 31 8.49 -5.75 2.37
CA ALA A 31 7.09 -5.46 2.71
C ALA A 31 6.89 -5.02 4.17
N GLU A 32 7.61 -5.65 5.12
CA GLU A 32 7.63 -5.24 6.54
C GLU A 32 8.04 -3.77 6.73
N ALA A 33 9.07 -3.31 6.01
CA ALA A 33 9.53 -1.93 6.08
C ALA A 33 8.53 -0.95 5.44
N ALA A 34 7.87 -1.36 4.35
CA ALA A 34 6.81 -0.57 3.74
C ALA A 34 5.62 -0.40 4.71
N LEU A 35 5.21 -1.48 5.39
CA LEU A 35 4.13 -1.44 6.38
C LEU A 35 4.50 -0.58 7.59
N GLU A 36 5.74 -0.65 8.07
CA GLU A 36 6.25 0.22 9.15
C GLU A 36 6.12 1.71 8.79
N ARG A 37 6.51 2.10 7.57
CA ARG A 37 6.38 3.47 7.08
C ARG A 37 4.94 3.93 7.00
N LEU A 38 4.07 3.08 6.45
CA LEU A 38 2.65 3.36 6.32
C LEU A 38 2.00 3.52 7.70
N SER A 39 2.22 2.58 8.61
CA SER A 39 1.72 2.62 9.98
C SER A 39 2.19 3.86 10.74
N SER A 40 3.46 4.22 10.62
CA SER A 40 4.00 5.45 11.19
C SER A 40 3.34 6.70 10.61
N ARG A 41 3.15 6.76 9.28
CA ARG A 41 2.57 7.92 8.58
C ARG A 41 1.10 8.14 8.90
N TYR A 42 0.34 7.06 9.06
CA TYR A 42 -1.10 7.08 9.31
C TYR A 42 -1.48 6.93 10.79
N GLY A 43 -0.49 6.73 11.68
CA GLY A 43 -0.73 6.60 13.12
C GLY A 43 -1.51 5.35 13.51
N VAL A 44 -1.34 4.24 12.79
CA VAL A 44 -2.00 2.95 13.07
C VAL A 44 -0.99 1.89 13.47
N PRO A 45 -1.36 0.88 14.29
CA PRO A 45 -0.46 -0.22 14.62
C PRO A 45 0.04 -0.93 13.36
N LYS A 46 1.28 -1.41 13.35
CA LYS A 46 1.76 -2.20 12.20
C LYS A 46 1.03 -3.54 12.09
N PRO A 47 0.43 -3.88 10.94
CA PRO A 47 -0.03 -5.25 10.71
C PRO A 47 1.16 -6.17 10.43
N GLU A 48 1.09 -7.41 10.90
CA GLU A 48 2.06 -8.44 10.50
C GLU A 48 1.83 -8.85 9.04
N VAL A 49 2.86 -9.39 8.38
CA VAL A 49 2.72 -9.95 7.03
C VAL A 49 3.14 -11.41 6.97
N ARG A 50 2.34 -12.26 6.32
CA ARG A 50 2.61 -13.71 6.22
C ARG A 50 2.31 -14.26 4.82
N VAL A 51 3.17 -15.17 4.35
CA VAL A 51 2.85 -15.99 3.17
C VAL A 51 2.00 -17.18 3.60
N GLY A 52 0.96 -17.45 2.83
CA GLY A 52 0.12 -18.63 2.99
C GLY A 52 -1.37 -18.30 2.93
N ARG A 53 -2.17 -19.36 2.79
CA ARG A 53 -3.63 -19.23 2.76
C ARG A 53 -4.19 -19.34 4.17
N VAL A 54 -5.11 -18.44 4.52
CA VAL A 54 -6.01 -18.68 5.66
C VAL A 54 -6.90 -19.85 5.27
N LYS A 55 -6.88 -20.93 6.07
CA LYS A 55 -7.74 -22.10 5.86
C LYS A 55 -9.21 -21.64 5.80
N GLY A 56 -9.87 -21.83 4.64
CA GLY A 56 -11.27 -21.47 4.44
C GLY A 56 -11.56 -20.07 3.87
N ARG A 57 -10.57 -19.27 3.45
CA ARG A 57 -10.81 -18.02 2.69
C ARG A 57 -10.39 -18.13 1.22
N SER A 58 -11.00 -17.23 0.42
CA SER A 58 -11.00 -17.09 -1.05
C SER A 58 -9.63 -17.22 -1.75
N ARG A 59 -9.67 -17.48 -3.08
CA ARG A 59 -8.53 -17.56 -4.02
C ARG A 59 -7.86 -16.20 -4.29
N SER A 60 -8.02 -15.20 -3.41
CA SER A 60 -7.51 -13.84 -3.61
C SER A 60 -5.98 -13.77 -3.49
N ARG A 61 -5.38 -12.75 -4.11
CA ARG A 61 -3.93 -12.53 -4.12
C ARG A 61 -3.38 -12.13 -2.75
N GLY A 62 -4.21 -11.44 -1.95
CA GLY A 62 -4.00 -11.13 -0.54
C GLY A 62 -5.31 -11.19 0.25
N CYS A 63 -5.19 -11.11 1.58
CA CYS A 63 -6.32 -10.92 2.49
C CYS A 63 -5.85 -10.38 3.85
N TYR A 64 -6.44 -9.27 4.30
CA TYR A 64 -6.30 -8.77 5.65
C TYR A 64 -7.23 -9.49 6.65
N ASP A 65 -6.65 -9.98 7.75
CA ASP A 65 -7.39 -10.50 8.90
C ASP A 65 -7.45 -9.44 10.02
N PRO A 66 -8.59 -8.76 10.24
CA PRO A 66 -8.71 -7.72 11.25
C PRO A 66 -8.59 -8.24 12.69
N ARG A 67 -8.95 -9.51 12.93
CA ARG A 67 -8.89 -10.10 14.29
C ARG A 67 -7.45 -10.32 14.72
N ARG A 68 -6.60 -10.69 13.77
CA ARG A 68 -5.19 -11.00 14.02
C ARG A 68 -4.26 -9.84 13.64
N ARG A 69 -4.77 -8.85 12.91
CA ARG A 69 -4.00 -7.75 12.29
C ARG A 69 -2.87 -8.28 11.40
N ILE A 70 -3.20 -9.26 10.55
CA ILE A 70 -2.26 -9.92 9.65
C ILE A 70 -2.70 -9.71 8.21
N ILE A 71 -1.77 -9.30 7.36
CA ILE A 71 -1.90 -9.34 5.91
C ILE A 71 -1.38 -10.70 5.43
N TYR A 72 -2.27 -11.51 4.88
CA TYR A 72 -1.90 -12.76 4.21
C TYR A 72 -1.70 -12.51 2.73
N ALA A 73 -0.58 -12.98 2.20
CA ALA A 73 -0.32 -13.02 0.76
C ALA A 73 -0.34 -14.47 0.25
N ALA A 74 -0.89 -14.68 -0.94
CA ALA A 74 -1.03 -16.01 -1.51
C ALA A 74 0.31 -16.66 -1.88
N SER A 75 1.34 -15.86 -2.17
CA SER A 75 2.71 -16.30 -2.42
C SER A 75 3.72 -15.20 -2.06
N SER A 76 5.01 -15.54 -2.05
CA SER A 76 6.09 -14.56 -1.88
C SER A 76 6.11 -13.51 -3.00
N ASP A 77 5.68 -13.85 -4.22
CA ASP A 77 5.54 -12.87 -5.32
C ASP A 77 4.47 -11.82 -5.00
N GLN A 78 3.37 -12.23 -4.35
CA GLN A 78 2.31 -11.31 -3.94
C GLN A 78 2.76 -10.38 -2.80
N LEU A 79 3.78 -10.76 -2.02
CA LEU A 79 4.43 -9.83 -1.09
C LEU A 79 5.26 -8.76 -1.78
N ARG A 80 5.62 -8.97 -3.05
CA ARG A 80 6.34 -8.00 -3.87
C ARG A 80 5.43 -7.20 -4.79
N ASP A 81 4.12 -7.47 -4.76
CA ASP A 81 3.12 -6.74 -5.52
C ASP A 81 2.63 -5.53 -4.70
N PRO A 82 3.01 -4.29 -5.07
CA PRO A 82 2.60 -3.09 -4.34
C PRO A 82 1.09 -2.95 -4.28
N ARG A 83 0.37 -3.37 -5.33
CA ARG A 83 -1.08 -3.25 -5.36
C ARG A 83 -1.72 -4.12 -4.30
N VAL A 84 -1.22 -5.35 -4.12
CA VAL A 84 -1.71 -6.27 -3.08
C VAL A 84 -1.42 -5.73 -1.69
N ILE A 85 -0.16 -5.38 -1.40
CA ILE A 85 0.21 -4.90 -0.06
C ILE A 85 -0.54 -3.63 0.32
N LEU A 86 -0.65 -2.66 -0.60
CA LEU A 86 -1.33 -1.39 -0.33
C LEU A 86 -2.85 -1.56 -0.23
N HIS A 87 -3.45 -2.45 -1.04
CA HIS A 87 -4.88 -2.76 -0.95
C HIS A 87 -5.21 -3.38 0.42
N GLU A 88 -4.45 -4.38 0.87
CA GLU A 88 -4.67 -4.99 2.19
C GLU A 88 -4.36 -4.04 3.35
N PHE A 89 -3.34 -3.19 3.21
CA PHE A 89 -3.06 -2.15 4.20
C PHE A 89 -4.19 -1.12 4.29
N TYR A 90 -4.85 -0.78 3.19
CA TYR A 90 -6.02 0.11 3.24
C TYR A 90 -7.16 -0.49 4.07
N HIS A 91 -7.42 -1.79 3.93
CA HIS A 91 -8.40 -2.48 4.78
C HIS A 91 -8.00 -2.45 6.25
N HIS A 92 -6.71 -2.60 6.54
CA HIS A 92 -6.17 -2.42 7.89
C HIS A 92 -6.40 -1.01 8.44
N LEU A 93 -6.10 0.02 7.66
CA LEU A 93 -6.28 1.42 8.02
C LEU A 93 -7.75 1.74 8.35
N ARG A 94 -8.66 1.32 7.47
CA ARG A 94 -10.12 1.48 7.65
C ARG A 94 -10.62 0.78 8.91
N CYS A 95 -10.22 -0.46 9.11
CA CYS A 95 -10.62 -1.22 10.29
C CYS A 95 -10.10 -0.57 11.59
N SER A 96 -8.90 0.02 11.55
CA SER A 96 -8.26 0.62 12.72
C SER A 96 -8.84 1.99 13.08
N LEU A 97 -9.27 2.77 12.08
CA LEU A 97 -9.74 4.15 12.30
C LEU A 97 -11.26 4.28 12.35
N GLU A 98 -12.01 3.44 11.63
CA GLU A 98 -13.43 3.65 11.36
C GLU A 98 -14.31 2.46 11.75
N GLY A 99 -13.77 1.46 12.43
CA GLY A 99 -14.55 0.36 13.01
C GLY A 99 -15.08 -0.69 12.02
N GLY A 100 -14.82 -0.57 10.71
CA GLY A 100 -15.04 -1.65 9.74
C GLY A 100 -15.31 -1.24 8.29
N GLY A 101 -15.07 -2.19 7.36
CA GLY A 101 -15.49 -2.17 5.95
C GLY A 101 -14.73 -1.22 5.03
N GLY A 102 -13.78 -1.74 4.25
CA GLY A 102 -13.23 -1.03 3.09
C GLY A 102 -14.10 -1.30 1.86
N ALA A 103 -14.53 -0.26 1.15
CA ALA A 103 -15.06 -0.50 -0.19
C ALA A 103 -13.87 -0.80 -1.10
N GLU A 104 -13.86 -1.98 -1.73
CA GLU A 104 -12.80 -2.46 -2.63
C GLU A 104 -12.26 -1.37 -3.57
N LYS A 105 -13.18 -0.58 -4.16
CA LYS A 105 -12.85 0.56 -5.03
C LYS A 105 -11.92 1.61 -4.41
N TYR A 106 -11.97 1.82 -3.10
CA TYR A 106 -11.10 2.77 -2.41
C TYR A 106 -9.74 2.15 -2.09
N ALA A 107 -9.70 0.85 -1.79
CA ALA A 107 -8.45 0.11 -1.62
C ALA A 107 -7.66 0.09 -2.94
N ASP A 108 -8.34 -0.13 -4.06
CA ASP A 108 -7.73 -0.08 -5.39
C ASP A 108 -7.20 1.31 -5.72
N ARG A 109 -8.01 2.36 -5.48
CA ARG A 109 -7.58 3.76 -5.71
C ARG A 109 -6.38 4.15 -4.83
N PHE A 110 -6.39 3.71 -3.57
CA PHE A 110 -5.27 3.93 -2.65
C PHE A 110 -3.99 3.31 -3.19
N ALA A 111 -4.05 2.04 -3.62
CA ALA A 111 -2.92 1.38 -4.23
C ALA A 111 -2.45 2.06 -5.54
N GLU A 112 -3.38 2.47 -6.40
CA GLU A 112 -3.09 3.12 -7.67
C GLU A 112 -2.37 4.46 -7.51
N ASP A 113 -2.77 5.27 -6.53
CA ASP A 113 -2.16 6.56 -6.26
C ASP A 113 -0.67 6.44 -5.88
N PHE A 114 -0.32 5.43 -5.09
CA PHE A 114 1.08 5.11 -4.78
C PHE A 114 1.86 4.64 -6.00
N VAL A 115 1.29 3.71 -6.78
CA VAL A 115 1.93 3.21 -8.01
C VAL A 115 2.13 4.33 -9.03
N ARG A 116 1.16 5.23 -9.19
CA ARG A 116 1.30 6.42 -10.06
C ARG A 116 2.42 7.34 -9.60
N SER A 117 2.56 7.55 -8.30
CA SER A 117 3.66 8.35 -7.73
C SER A 117 5.02 7.71 -8.01
N TYR A 118 5.12 6.38 -7.88
CA TYR A 118 6.32 5.64 -8.26
C TYR A 118 6.68 5.81 -9.74
N LEU A 119 5.69 5.62 -10.63
CA LEU A 119 5.88 5.77 -12.08
C LEU A 119 6.25 7.20 -12.48
N ARG A 120 5.73 8.22 -11.79
CA ARG A 120 6.08 9.62 -12.04
C ARG A 120 7.55 9.91 -11.77
N VAL A 121 8.09 9.37 -10.67
CA VAL A 121 9.52 9.53 -10.31
C VAL A 121 10.40 8.73 -11.28
N MET A 122 10.03 7.49 -11.59
CA MET A 122 10.78 6.65 -12.52
C MET A 122 10.77 7.18 -13.97
N GLY A 123 9.62 7.65 -14.45
CA GLY A 123 9.48 8.23 -15.80
C GLY A 123 10.01 9.66 -15.91
N GLY A 124 10.21 10.36 -14.80
CA GLY A 124 10.89 11.66 -14.75
C GLY A 124 12.41 11.58 -14.82
N SER A 125 12.99 10.38 -14.68
CA SER A 125 14.45 10.15 -14.75
C SER A 125 14.97 9.91 -16.18
N SER A 126 14.12 9.99 -17.21
CA SER A 126 14.47 9.67 -18.60
C SER A 126 14.72 10.89 -19.51
N ARG A 127 15.04 12.08 -18.96
CA ARG A 127 15.19 13.29 -19.77
C ARG A 127 16.49 14.07 -19.49
N GLU A 128 17.61 13.40 -19.70
CA GLU A 128 18.97 13.93 -19.96
C GLU A 128 19.62 12.89 -20.90
N GLU A 129 20.23 13.13 -22.07
CA GLU A 129 20.64 14.30 -22.86
C GLU A 129 20.66 13.89 -24.36
N VAL A 130 20.29 14.81 -25.27
CA VAL A 130 20.96 14.95 -26.58
C VAL A 130 20.81 16.41 -27.03
N GLY A 131 21.89 17.16 -26.85
CA GLY A 131 22.15 18.48 -27.42
C GLY A 131 23.60 18.53 -27.82
#